data_AF-A0A4V0X1C5-F1
#
_entry.id   AF-A0A4V0X1C5-F1
#
_cell.length_a   1.000
_cell.length_b   1.000
_cell.length_c   1.000
_cell.angle_alpha   90.00
_cell.angle_beta   90.00
_cell.angle_gamma   90.00
#
_symmetry.space_group_name_H-M   'P 1'
#
loop_
_entity.id
_entity.type
_entity.pdbx_description
1 polymer ?
#
loop_
_entity_poly.entity_id
_entity_poly.type
_entity_poly.pdbx_seq_one_letter_code
_entity_poly.pdbx_strand_id
1 'polypeptide(L)'
;MATSTKAFVVALISAIVCPLLLSAEVVAVMLADMITYEPGNPLIIKIASVVAVILICAVAVALPVTAFVMGNRARNFIRLSDTPIAGASKALAAQVIAGVVFAGVVIVQIFVILWAAGVCSLDGC
;
A
#
# COMPACT_ATOMS: atom_id res chain seq x y z
N MET A 1 -1.78 8.75 -24.24
CA MET A 1 -1.68 7.43 -23.56
C MET A 1 -3.08 7.01 -23.11
N ALA A 2 -3.57 5.84 -23.53
CA ALA A 2 -4.92 5.36 -23.18
C ALA A 2 -5.09 5.17 -21.66
N THR A 3 -6.31 5.36 -21.15
CA THR A 3 -6.66 5.21 -19.72
C THR A 3 -6.34 3.82 -19.18
N SER A 4 -6.50 2.78 -19.99
CA SER A 4 -6.12 1.39 -19.68
C SER A 4 -4.61 1.22 -19.50
N THR A 5 -3.79 1.90 -20.31
CA THR A 5 -2.33 1.89 -20.19
C THR A 5 -1.88 2.62 -18.92
N LYS A 6 -2.50 3.77 -18.59
CA LYS A 6 -2.20 4.50 -17.35
C LYS A 6 -2.50 3.65 -16.11
N ALA A 7 -3.66 3.00 -16.07
CA ALA A 7 -4.04 2.12 -14.96
C ALA A 7 -3.06 0.94 -14.81
N PHE A 8 -2.63 0.33 -15.92
CA PHE A 8 -1.65 -0.76 -15.90
C PHE A 8 -0.27 -0.31 -15.39
N VAL A 9 0.22 0.85 -15.82
CA VAL A 9 1.49 1.42 -15.35
C VAL A 9 1.43 1.72 -13.85
N VAL A 10 0.33 2.31 -13.36
CA VAL A 10 0.16 2.60 -11.93
C VAL A 10 0.09 1.31 -11.11
N ALA A 11 -0.59 0.26 -11.60
CA ALA A 11 -0.62 -1.04 -10.95
C ALA A 11 0.79 -1.68 -10.86
N LEU A 12 1.58 -1.59 -11.93
CA LEU A 12 2.98 -2.06 -11.95
C LEU A 12 3.86 -1.28 -10.97
N ILE A 13 3.75 0.05 -10.95
CA ILE A 13 4.46 0.88 -9.98
C ILE A 13 4.07 0.48 -8.56
N SER A 14 2.78 0.29 -8.30
CA SER A 14 2.32 -0.15 -6.96
C SER A 14 2.93 -1.51 -6.57
N ALA A 15 3.04 -2.46 -7.51
CA ALA A 15 3.60 -3.77 -7.23
C ALA A 15 5.08 -3.73 -6.86
N ILE A 16 5.83 -2.74 -7.33
CA ILE A 16 7.27 -2.56 -7.03
C ILE A 16 7.47 -1.68 -5.80
N VAL A 17 6.71 -0.58 -5.69
CA VAL A 17 6.85 0.41 -4.62
C VAL A 17 6.28 -0.09 -3.30
N CYS A 18 5.19 -0.88 -3.30
CA CYS A 18 4.59 -1.39 -2.05
C CYS A 18 5.57 -2.27 -1.24
N PRO A 19 6.26 -3.27 -1.82
CA PRO A 19 7.27 -4.03 -1.06
C PRO A 19 8.35 -3.16 -0.42
N LEU A 20 8.83 -2.15 -1.13
CA LEU A 20 9.83 -1.20 -0.61
C LEU A 20 9.27 -0.36 0.53
N LEU A 21 8.05 0.16 0.39
CA LEU A 21 7.38 0.91 1.45
C LEU A 21 7.13 0.07 2.70
N LEU A 22 6.68 -1.18 2.52
CA LEU A 22 6.46 -2.12 3.64
C LEU A 22 7.78 -2.44 4.35
N SER A 23 8.89 -2.60 3.62
CA SER A 23 10.21 -2.79 4.25
C SER A 23 10.66 -1.55 5.03
N ALA A 24 10.42 -0.35 4.49
CA ALA A 24 10.71 0.90 5.18
C ALA A 24 9.82 1.10 6.42
N GLU A 25 8.56 0.64 6.35
CA GLU A 25 7.62 0.67 7.46
C GLU A 25 8.07 -0.20 8.63
N VAL A 26 8.52 -1.43 8.38
CA VAL A 26 9.07 -2.32 9.43
C VAL A 26 10.23 -1.65 10.15
N VAL A 27 11.15 -1.04 9.39
CA VAL A 27 12.28 -0.28 9.96
C VAL A 27 11.80 0.94 10.74
N ALA A 28 10.82 1.68 10.21
CA ALA A 28 10.25 2.85 10.87
C ALA A 28 9.56 2.49 12.18
N VAL A 29 8.85 1.36 12.24
CA VAL A 29 8.21 0.84 13.46
C VAL A 29 9.27 0.50 14.50
N MET A 30 10.34 -0.22 14.14
CA MET A 30 11.44 -0.50 15.07
C MET A 30 12.09 0.76 15.63
N LEU A 31 12.38 1.74 14.77
CA LEU A 31 12.98 3.01 15.18
C LEU A 31 12.01 3.81 16.07
N ALA A 32 10.72 3.84 15.73
CA ALA A 32 9.71 4.51 16.52
C ALA A 32 9.58 3.87 17.91
N ASP A 33 9.69 2.55 18.01
CA ASP A 33 9.66 1.80 19.26
C ASP A 33 10.83 2.20 20.18
N MET A 34 12.05 2.17 19.64
CA MET A 34 13.25 2.63 20.36
C MET A 34 13.12 4.08 20.85
N ILE A 35 12.64 4.99 19.99
CA ILE A 35 12.46 6.40 20.34
C ILE A 35 11.41 6.58 21.44
N THR A 36 10.34 5.78 21.40
CA THR A 36 9.19 5.91 22.31
C THR A 36 9.54 5.44 23.72
N TYR A 37 10.34 4.38 23.86
CA TYR A 37 10.75 3.85 25.16
C TYR A 37 11.99 4.51 25.76
N GLU A 38 12.76 5.29 24.99
CA GLU A 38 13.89 6.03 25.53
C GLU A 38 13.40 7.13 26.52
N PRO A 39 13.86 7.10 27.79
CA PRO A 39 13.38 8.02 28.82
C PRO A 39 13.89 9.47 28.61
N GLY A 40 14.99 9.65 27.88
CA GLY A 40 15.57 10.96 27.59
C GLY A 40 14.88 11.74 26.45
N ASN A 41 14.00 11.09 25.69
CA ASN A 41 13.40 11.72 24.52
C ASN A 41 12.20 12.63 24.90
N PRO A 42 12.16 13.87 24.39
CA PRO A 42 11.03 14.76 24.60
C PRO A 42 9.77 14.19 23.95
N LEU A 43 8.61 14.46 24.57
CA LEU A 43 7.31 13.94 24.16
C LEU A 43 6.95 14.27 22.70
N ILE A 44 7.40 15.44 22.21
CA ILE A 44 7.20 15.86 20.81
C ILE A 44 7.86 14.89 19.83
N ILE A 45 9.07 14.41 20.12
CA ILE A 45 9.80 13.48 19.24
C ILE A 45 9.13 12.11 19.22
N LYS A 46 8.60 11.66 20.36
CA LYS A 46 7.82 10.41 20.46
C LYS A 46 6.52 10.47 19.64
N ILE A 47 5.81 11.60 19.68
CA ILE A 47 4.62 11.78 18.84
C ILE A 47 5.02 11.83 17.37
N ALA A 48 6.09 12.55 17.02
CA ALA A 48 6.54 12.68 15.64
C ALA A 48 6.95 11.35 15.01
N SER A 49 7.59 10.44 15.77
CA SER A 49 7.95 9.10 15.27
C SER A 49 6.72 8.25 14.97
N VAL A 50 5.71 8.26 15.85
CA VAL A 50 4.44 7.54 15.64
C VAL A 50 3.69 8.11 14.43
N VAL A 51 3.61 9.44 14.31
CA VAL A 51 2.96 10.09 13.16
C VAL A 51 3.67 9.72 11.85
N ALA A 52 5.00 9.64 11.83
CA ALA A 52 5.76 9.24 10.66
C ALA A 52 5.41 7.80 10.21
N VAL A 53 5.29 6.86 11.14
CA VAL A 53 4.87 5.47 10.85
C VAL A 53 3.46 5.45 10.24
N ILE A 54 2.51 6.17 10.84
CA ILE A 54 1.12 6.24 10.35
C ILE A 54 1.06 6.81 8.92
N LEU A 55 1.87 7.84 8.62
CA LEU A 55 1.93 8.42 7.29
C LEU A 55 2.48 7.42 6.26
N ILE A 56 3.49 6.61 6.63
CA ILE A 56 4.03 5.56 5.75
C ILE A 56 2.95 4.50 5.46
N CYS A 57 2.23 4.01 6.49
CA CYS A 57 1.09 3.10 6.30
C CYS A 57 0.05 3.68 5.33
N ALA A 58 -0.32 4.94 5.53
CA ALA A 58 -1.34 5.61 4.72
C ALA A 58 -0.92 5.67 3.24
N VAL A 59 0.36 5.97 2.96
CA VAL A 59 0.90 5.98 1.59
C VAL A 59 0.95 4.56 1.00
N ALA A 60 1.38 3.58 1.79
CA ALA A 60 1.46 2.17 1.37
C ALA A 60 0.08 1.62 0.97
N VAL A 61 -0.99 2.02 1.66
CA VAL A 61 -2.38 1.63 1.34
C VAL A 61 -2.96 2.46 0.19
N ALA A 62 -2.66 3.75 0.11
CA ALA A 62 -3.23 4.63 -0.91
C ALA A 62 -2.82 4.24 -2.35
N LEU A 63 -1.58 3.77 -2.54
CA LEU A 63 -1.07 3.38 -3.86
C LEU A 63 -1.86 2.23 -4.53
N PRO A 64 -2.04 1.06 -3.90
CA PRO A 64 -2.81 -0.02 -4.51
C PRO A 64 -4.31 0.33 -4.62
N VAL A 65 -4.86 1.11 -3.69
CA VAL A 65 -6.26 1.56 -3.77
C VAL A 65 -6.46 2.47 -4.99
N THR A 66 -5.58 3.43 -5.23
CA THR A 66 -5.67 4.32 -6.39
C THR A 66 -5.49 3.55 -7.70
N ALA A 67 -4.55 2.58 -7.75
CA ALA A 67 -4.40 1.68 -8.89
C ALA A 67 -5.68 0.88 -9.18
N PHE A 68 -6.31 0.33 -8.13
CA PHE A 68 -7.54 -0.44 -8.24
C PHE A 68 -8.72 0.41 -8.73
N VAL A 69 -8.91 1.60 -8.17
CA VAL A 69 -9.97 2.54 -8.58
C VAL A 69 -9.78 2.98 -10.03
N MET A 70 -8.54 3.29 -10.45
CA MET A 70 -8.25 3.64 -11.85
C MET A 70 -8.52 2.47 -12.80
N GLY A 71 -8.15 1.25 -12.43
CA GLY A 71 -8.45 0.03 -13.20
C GLY A 71 -9.94 -0.22 -13.34
N ASN A 72 -10.70 -0.09 -12.25
CA ASN A 72 -12.15 -0.28 -12.25
C ASN A 72 -12.86 0.77 -13.10
N ARG A 73 -12.45 2.04 -13.01
CA ARG A 73 -12.96 3.12 -13.87
C ARG A 73 -12.68 2.80 -15.34
N ALA A 74 -11.44 2.45 -15.69
CA ALA A 74 -11.08 2.11 -17.08
C ALA A 74 -11.89 0.93 -17.63
N ARG A 75 -12.16 -0.09 -16.80
CA ARG A 75 -12.98 -1.26 -17.18
C ARG A 75 -14.45 -0.91 -17.37
N ASN A 76 -15.01 -0.05 -16.51
CA ASN A 76 -16.39 0.43 -16.66
C ASN A 76 -16.55 1.27 -17.94
N PHE A 77 -15.58 2.12 -18.28
CA PHE A 77 -15.60 2.85 -19.55
C PHE A 77 -15.60 1.92 -20.77
N ILE A 78 -14.81 0.84 -20.76
CA ILE A 78 -14.76 -0.14 -21.87
C ILE A 78 -16.06 -0.96 -21.97
N ARG A 79 -16.73 -1.23 -20.85
CA ARG A 79 -18.01 -1.96 -20.83
C ARG A 79 -19.19 -1.13 -21.34
N LEU A 80 -19.15 0.18 -21.12
CA LEU A 80 -20.22 1.11 -21.49
C LEU A 80 -20.07 1.66 -22.92
N SER A 81 -18.93 1.40 -23.57
CA SER A 81 -18.69 1.80 -24.95
C SER A 81 -19.15 0.72 -25.93
N ASP A 82 -20.05 1.09 -26.85
CA ASP A 82 -20.57 0.21 -27.91
C ASP A 82 -19.55 -0.12 -29.02
N THR A 83 -18.38 0.54 -28.99
CA THR A 83 -17.28 0.27 -29.92
C THR A 83 -16.27 -0.69 -29.28
N PRO A 84 -15.68 -1.63 -30.05
CA PRO A 84 -14.64 -2.52 -29.53
C PRO A 84 -13.38 -1.70 -29.20
N ILE A 85 -13.22 -1.33 -27.94
CA ILE A 85 -12.03 -0.59 -27.47
C ILE A 85 -10.88 -1.58 -27.23
N ALA A 86 -9.79 -1.41 -27.99
CA ALA A 86 -8.53 -2.09 -27.73
C ALA A 86 -8.01 -1.72 -26.32
N GLY A 87 -7.90 -2.71 -25.43
CA GLY A 87 -7.37 -2.51 -24.07
C GLY A 87 -8.15 -3.17 -22.93
N ALA A 88 -9.21 -3.93 -23.21
CA ALA A 88 -9.97 -4.68 -22.20
C ALA A 88 -9.08 -5.61 -21.36
N SER A 89 -8.13 -6.31 -21.99
CA SER A 89 -7.17 -7.19 -21.31
C SER A 89 -6.23 -6.43 -20.37
N LYS A 90 -5.79 -5.23 -20.75
CA LYS A 90 -4.92 -4.36 -19.94
C LYS A 90 -5.65 -3.82 -18.71
N ALA A 91 -6.92 -3.46 -18.84
CA ALA A 91 -7.74 -3.02 -17.72
C ALA A 91 -8.01 -4.15 -16.71
N LEU A 92 -8.25 -5.38 -17.20
CA LEU A 92 -8.41 -6.56 -16.35
C LEU A 92 -7.09 -6.89 -15.61
N ALA A 93 -5.97 -6.92 -16.32
CA ALA A 93 -4.65 -7.17 -15.73
C ALA A 93 -4.31 -6.14 -14.64
N ALA A 94 -4.57 -4.85 -14.90
CA ALA A 94 -4.37 -3.79 -13.90
C ALA A 94 -5.19 -4.02 -12.62
N GLN A 95 -6.45 -4.47 -12.76
CA GLN A 95 -7.33 -4.74 -11.63
C GLN A 95 -6.86 -5.95 -10.80
N VAL A 96 -6.41 -7.02 -11.46
CA VAL A 96 -5.89 -8.22 -10.79
C VAL A 96 -4.60 -7.90 -10.03
N ILE A 97 -3.64 -7.23 -10.67
CA ILE A 97 -2.38 -6.84 -10.03
C ILE A 97 -2.66 -5.94 -8.83
N ALA A 98 -3.45 -4.88 -9.01
CA ALA A 98 -3.78 -3.96 -7.92
C ALA A 98 -4.52 -4.67 -6.77
N GLY A 99 -5.41 -5.62 -7.08
CA GLY A 99 -6.13 -6.41 -6.08
C GLY A 99 -5.21 -7.32 -5.25
N VAL A 100 -4.27 -8.01 -5.90
CA VAL A 100 -3.28 -8.86 -5.21
C VAL A 100 -2.34 -8.02 -4.34
N VAL A 101 -1.85 -6.90 -4.87
CA VAL A 101 -0.98 -5.98 -4.12
C VAL A 101 -1.73 -5.40 -2.93
N PHE A 102 -2.99 -4.98 -3.11
CA PHE A 102 -3.83 -4.48 -2.02
C PHE A 102 -4.01 -5.52 -0.92
N ALA A 103 -4.37 -6.76 -1.28
CA ALA A 103 -4.53 -7.84 -0.31
C ALA A 103 -3.23 -8.10 0.47
N GLY A 104 -2.08 -8.13 -0.23
CA GLY A 104 -0.77 -8.28 0.40
C GLY A 104 -0.45 -7.15 1.37
N VAL A 105 -0.67 -5.90 0.97
CA VAL A 105 -0.47 -4.73 1.85
C VAL A 105 -1.36 -4.83 3.09
N VAL A 106 -2.65 -5.17 2.94
CA VAL A 106 -3.56 -5.31 4.09
C VAL A 106 -3.10 -6.40 5.06
N ILE A 107 -2.64 -7.55 4.55
CA ILE A 107 -2.12 -8.63 5.41
C ILE A 107 -0.90 -8.16 6.20
N VAL A 108 0.04 -7.47 5.56
CA VAL A 108 1.24 -6.94 6.25
C VAL A 108 0.87 -5.87 7.27
N GLN A 109 -0.09 -4.99 6.96
CA GLN A 109 -0.58 -3.99 7.89
C GLN A 109 -1.21 -4.63 9.14
N ILE A 110 -2.01 -5.70 8.97
CA ILE A 110 -2.56 -6.46 10.09
C ILE A 110 -1.43 -7.03 10.95
N PHE A 111 -0.41 -7.63 10.33
CA PHE A 111 0.75 -8.15 11.06
C PHE A 111 1.50 -7.05 11.83
N VAL A 112 1.75 -5.90 11.21
CA VAL A 112 2.42 -4.76 11.86
C VAL A 112 1.62 -4.26 13.06
N ILE A 113 0.28 -4.18 12.96
CA ILE A 113 -0.60 -3.80 14.07
C ILE A 113 -0.51 -4.82 15.21
N LEU A 114 -0.55 -6.12 14.90
CA LEU A 114 -0.44 -7.18 15.90
C LEU A 114 0.95 -7.18 16.56
N TRP A 115 2.00 -6.87 15.80
CA TRP A 115 3.36 -6.74 16.32
C TRP A 115 3.49 -5.53 17.24
N ALA A 116 2.97 -4.37 16.85
CA ALA A 116 2.93 -3.17 17.68
C ALA A 116 2.10 -3.37 18.97
N ALA A 117 1.08 -4.23 18.93
CA ALA A 117 0.29 -4.64 20.09
C ALA A 117 0.98 -5.70 20.98
N GLY A 118 2.17 -6.19 20.59
CA GLY A 118 2.91 -7.24 21.30
C GLY A 118 2.30 -8.64 21.18
N VAL A 119 1.37 -8.85 20.24
CA VAL A 119 0.69 -10.14 19.99
C VAL A 119 1.51 -11.03 19.07
N CYS A 120 2.23 -10.42 18.11
CA CYS A 120 3.10 -11.11 17.16
C CYS A 120 4.55 -10.65 17.32
N SER A 121 5.52 -11.48 16.96
CA SER A 121 6.93 -11.10 16.80
C SER A 121 7.44 -11.47 15.41
N LEU A 122 8.68 -11.09 15.08
CA LEU A 122 9.34 -11.52 13.84
C LEU A 122 9.55 -13.05 13.77
N ASP A 123 9.54 -13.73 14.92
CA ASP A 123 9.63 -15.20 15.00
C ASP A 123 8.26 -15.88 14.81
N GLY A 124 7.16 -15.10 14.85
CA GLY A 124 5.81 -15.56 14.58
C GLY A 124 4.75 -15.00 15.51
N CYS A 125 3.52 -15.37 15.18
CA CYS A 125 2.37 -15.41 16.07
C CYS A 125 1.96 -16.90 16.16
#